data_AF-A0A6B1HNH0-F1
#
_entry.id   AF-A0A6B1HNH0-F1
#
_cell.length_a   1.000
_cell.length_b   1.000
_cell.length_c   1.000
_cell.angle_alpha   90.00
_cell.angle_beta   90.00
_cell.angle_gamma   90.00
#
_symmetry.space_group_name_H-M   'P 1'
#
loop_
_entity.id
_entity.type
_entity.pdbx_description
1 polymer ?
#
loop_
_entity_poly.entity_id
_entity_poly.type
_entity_poly.pdbx_seq_one_letter_code
_entity_poly.pdbx_strand_id
1 'polypeptide(L)'
;MAKDDQKTPELIPSDLQFEPGFNLKTLWAALFVGFIMLPGAIYLGLVTGQSMAGGAEWVTLILFIEIAKRSFARLRTQEVIILYWVAGGLVMMGGKLGTGAELFGGPFGGLIWDQYLIQSPQADGLHQHIPDWVVPPRGSQALEGRSFLHPAWLKPIALLLTVIVMQKVNSLS
;
A
#
# COMPACT_ATOMS: atom_id res chain seq x y z
N MET A 1 4.67 21.25 57.70
CA MET A 1 5.07 21.48 56.30
C MET A 1 5.07 20.11 55.62
N ALA A 2 3.90 19.70 55.11
CA ALA A 2 3.74 18.42 54.44
C ALA A 2 4.47 18.51 53.09
N LYS A 3 5.45 17.63 52.90
CA LYS A 3 6.20 17.52 51.65
C LYS A 3 5.32 16.66 50.75
N ASP A 4 4.60 17.29 49.82
CA ASP A 4 3.91 16.58 48.75
C ASP A 4 4.97 15.76 47.98
N ASP A 5 4.93 14.45 48.17
CA ASP A 5 5.61 13.49 47.30
C ASP A 5 4.98 13.62 45.92
N GLN A 6 5.55 14.48 45.07
CA GLN A 6 5.34 14.45 43.63
C GLN A 6 5.87 13.11 43.10
N LYS A 7 5.06 12.06 43.21
CA LYS A 7 5.19 10.87 42.38
C LYS A 7 4.94 11.31 40.94
N THR A 8 6.01 11.53 40.20
CA THR A 8 5.95 11.60 38.74
C THR A 8 5.14 10.39 38.28
N PRO A 9 4.00 10.57 37.59
CA PRO A 9 3.18 9.43 37.17
C PRO A 9 4.07 8.50 36.35
N GLU A 10 4.29 7.29 36.87
CA GLU A 10 5.10 6.26 36.22
C GLU A 10 4.35 5.86 34.94
N LEU A 11 4.80 6.40 33.80
CA LEU A 11 4.09 6.29 32.52
C LEU A 11 4.05 4.85 32.00
N ILE A 12 4.99 4.00 32.43
CA ILE A 12 5.13 2.62 32.02
C ILE A 12 5.48 1.80 33.28
N PRO A 13 4.74 0.72 33.59
CA PRO A 13 5.07 -0.17 34.69
C PRO A 13 6.50 -0.71 34.58
N SER A 14 7.28 -0.65 35.65
CA SER A 14 8.69 -1.08 35.68
C SER A 14 8.88 -2.60 35.51
N ASP A 15 7.81 -3.39 35.59
CA ASP A 15 7.78 -4.84 35.38
C ASP A 15 7.41 -5.26 33.95
N LEU A 16 7.19 -4.31 33.04
CA LEU A 16 6.74 -4.59 31.69
C LEU A 16 7.85 -5.23 30.85
N GLN A 17 7.68 -6.50 30.50
CA GLN A 17 8.63 -7.24 29.66
C GLN A 17 8.32 -7.04 28.17
N PHE A 18 9.38 -6.89 27.37
CA PHE A 18 9.25 -6.83 25.91
C PHE A 18 8.84 -8.19 25.35
N GLU A 19 7.77 -8.21 24.54
CA GLU A 19 7.37 -9.38 23.78
C GLU A 19 7.53 -9.12 22.27
N PRO A 20 8.21 -10.02 21.53
CA PRO A 20 8.38 -9.85 20.09
C PRO A 20 7.07 -10.12 19.34
N GLY A 21 6.59 -9.12 18.59
CA GLY A 21 5.48 -9.28 17.64
C GLY A 21 5.94 -9.73 16.25
N PHE A 22 7.19 -9.45 15.88
CA PHE A 22 7.73 -9.81 14.57
C PHE A 22 8.25 -11.24 14.61
N ASN A 23 7.61 -12.13 13.87
CA ASN A 23 7.92 -13.55 13.84
C ASN A 23 7.41 -14.18 12.53
N LEU A 24 7.55 -15.49 12.41
CA LEU A 24 7.19 -16.20 11.18
C LEU A 24 5.70 -16.08 10.84
N LYS A 25 4.80 -16.00 11.83
CA LYS A 25 3.36 -15.80 11.59
C LYS A 25 3.09 -14.44 10.96
N THR A 26 3.72 -13.38 11.46
CA THR A 26 3.56 -12.03 10.92
C THR A 26 4.23 -11.88 9.56
N LEU A 27 5.33 -12.60 9.29
CA LEU A 27 5.93 -12.67 7.95
C LEU A 27 4.99 -13.30 6.91
N TRP A 28 4.40 -14.46 7.22
CA TRP A 28 3.45 -15.12 6.31
C TRP A 28 2.22 -14.27 6.03
N ALA A 29 1.75 -13.56 7.04
CA ALA A 29 0.64 -12.64 6.86
C ALA A 29 1.01 -11.43 6.00
N ALA A 30 2.22 -10.88 6.15
CA ALA A 30 2.73 -9.82 5.28
C ALA A 30 2.76 -10.26 3.80
N LEU A 31 3.22 -11.50 3.54
CA LEU A 31 3.23 -12.08 2.20
C LEU A 31 1.80 -12.24 1.64
N PHE A 32 0.85 -12.72 2.46
CA PHE A 32 -0.54 -12.79 2.05
C PHE A 32 -1.10 -11.41 1.69
N VAL A 33 -0.83 -10.38 2.49
CA VAL A 33 -1.27 -9.02 2.19
C VAL A 33 -0.70 -8.57 0.84
N GLY A 34 0.61 -8.74 0.64
CA GLY A 34 1.29 -8.28 -0.57
C GLY A 34 0.90 -9.03 -1.84
N PHE A 35 0.75 -10.36 -1.79
CA PHE A 35 0.51 -11.17 -2.99
C PHE A 35 -0.96 -11.45 -3.29
N ILE A 36 -1.84 -11.36 -2.29
CA ILE A 36 -3.26 -11.71 -2.45
C ILE A 36 -4.13 -10.47 -2.28
N MET A 37 -4.01 -9.77 -1.15
CA MET A 37 -4.88 -8.63 -0.86
C MET A 37 -4.58 -7.44 -1.77
N LEU A 38 -3.30 -7.10 -1.99
CA LEU A 38 -2.92 -5.95 -2.79
C LEU A 38 -3.36 -6.08 -4.27
N PRO A 39 -3.14 -7.20 -4.99
CA PRO A 39 -3.66 -7.36 -6.34
C PRO A 39 -5.20 -7.31 -6.41
N GLY A 40 -5.88 -7.92 -5.42
CA GLY A 40 -7.34 -7.86 -5.32
C GLY A 40 -7.86 -6.43 -5.13
N ALA A 41 -7.19 -5.66 -4.27
CA ALA A 41 -7.54 -4.27 -4.00
C ALA A 41 -7.28 -3.36 -5.21
N ILE A 42 -6.17 -3.56 -5.92
CA ILE A 42 -5.90 -2.88 -7.20
C ILE A 42 -7.03 -3.14 -8.18
N TYR A 43 -7.35 -4.41 -8.43
CA TYR A 43 -8.41 -4.77 -9.38
C TYR A 43 -9.75 -4.11 -9.02
N LEU A 44 -10.14 -4.20 -7.76
CA LEU A 44 -11.40 -3.61 -7.31
C LEU A 44 -11.37 -2.08 -7.46
N GLY A 45 -10.26 -1.43 -7.16
CA GLY A 45 -10.07 0.01 -7.38
C GLY A 45 -10.18 0.40 -8.86
N LEU A 46 -9.59 -0.39 -9.77
CA LEU A 46 -9.69 -0.15 -11.22
C LEU A 46 -11.14 -0.26 -11.72
N VAL A 47 -11.87 -1.30 -11.32
CA VAL A 47 -13.22 -1.59 -11.83
C VAL A 47 -14.28 -0.68 -11.20
N THR A 48 -14.16 -0.37 -9.92
CA THR A 48 -15.14 0.46 -9.21
C THR A 48 -14.86 1.96 -9.33
N GLY A 49 -13.63 2.33 -9.74
CA GLY A 49 -13.19 3.72 -9.79
C GLY A 49 -13.14 4.41 -8.42
N GLN A 50 -13.12 3.63 -7.32
CA GLN A 50 -13.14 4.13 -5.95
C GLN A 50 -11.98 3.53 -5.15
N SER A 51 -11.39 4.33 -4.26
CA SER A 51 -10.39 3.86 -3.30
C SER A 51 -11.11 3.17 -2.12
N MET A 52 -11.06 1.83 -2.05
CA MET A 52 -11.50 1.10 -0.84
C MET A 52 -10.43 1.10 0.27
N ALA A 53 -9.52 2.08 0.26
CA ALA A 53 -8.22 2.04 0.92
C ALA A 53 -8.33 1.81 2.44
N GLY A 54 -9.37 2.35 3.08
CA GLY A 54 -9.61 2.12 4.51
C GLY A 54 -10.19 0.75 4.85
N GLY A 55 -10.96 0.12 3.95
CA GLY A 55 -11.69 -1.12 4.26
C GLY A 55 -10.86 -2.39 4.11
N ALA A 56 -9.99 -2.45 3.12
CA ALA A 56 -9.22 -3.66 2.79
C ALA A 56 -8.26 -4.09 3.92
N GLU A 57 -7.67 -3.13 4.62
CA GLU A 57 -6.82 -3.36 5.79
C GLU A 57 -7.58 -4.09 6.91
N TRP A 58 -8.73 -3.55 7.32
CA TRP A 58 -9.53 -4.14 8.39
C TRP A 58 -10.04 -5.52 8.04
N VAL A 59 -10.49 -5.74 6.80
CA VAL A 59 -10.92 -7.05 6.32
C VAL A 59 -9.78 -8.06 6.38
N THR A 60 -8.56 -7.66 5.98
CA THR A 60 -7.36 -8.51 6.08
C THR A 60 -7.08 -8.89 7.54
N LEU A 61 -7.09 -7.92 8.45
CA LEU A 61 -6.82 -8.14 9.86
C LEU A 61 -7.85 -9.10 10.48
N ILE A 62 -9.14 -8.86 10.23
CA ILE A 62 -10.24 -9.70 10.71
C ILE A 62 -10.08 -11.13 10.20
N LEU A 63 -9.78 -11.30 8.90
CA LEU A 63 -9.58 -12.61 8.30
C LEU A 63 -8.44 -13.39 8.99
N PHE A 64 -7.31 -12.75 9.30
CA PHE A 64 -6.20 -13.39 10.01
C PHE A 64 -6.55 -13.78 11.44
N ILE A 65 -7.23 -12.89 12.17
CA ILE A 65 -7.69 -13.17 13.54
C ILE A 65 -8.64 -14.36 13.52
N GLU A 66 -9.56 -14.41 12.56
CA GLU A 66 -10.56 -15.46 12.43
C GLU A 66 -9.94 -16.80 12.03
N ILE A 67 -8.96 -16.80 11.11
CA ILE A 67 -8.18 -18.00 10.76
C ILE A 67 -7.41 -18.50 11.97
N ALA A 68 -6.69 -17.64 12.69
CA ALA A 68 -5.93 -18.05 13.87
C ALA A 68 -6.85 -18.67 14.94
N LYS A 69 -8.02 -18.05 15.17
CA LYS A 69 -9.03 -18.57 16.09
C LYS A 69 -9.55 -19.96 15.68
N ARG A 70 -9.78 -20.20 14.39
CA ARG A 70 -10.22 -21.50 13.86
C ARG A 70 -9.12 -22.56 13.85
N SER A 71 -7.87 -22.15 13.69
CA SER A 71 -6.70 -23.03 13.76
C SER A 71 -6.24 -23.31 15.21
N PHE A 72 -7.01 -22.87 16.21
CA PHE A 72 -6.64 -22.93 17.64
C PHE A 72 -5.28 -22.26 17.96
N ALA A 73 -4.83 -21.37 17.08
CA ALA A 73 -3.62 -20.58 17.27
C ALA A 73 -3.95 -19.30 18.05
N ARG A 74 -3.13 -18.95 19.04
CA ARG A 74 -3.24 -17.65 19.73
C ARG A 74 -2.35 -16.61 19.04
N LEU A 75 -2.97 -15.50 18.64
CA LEU A 75 -2.29 -14.28 18.24
C LEU A 75 -2.15 -13.37 19.47
N ARG A 76 -0.94 -12.95 19.78
CA ARG A 76 -0.68 -11.95 20.83
C ARG A 76 -0.99 -10.55 20.32
N THR A 77 -1.23 -9.62 21.22
CA THR A 77 -1.54 -8.22 20.88
C THR A 77 -0.45 -7.58 20.02
N GLN A 78 0.83 -7.88 20.28
CA GLN A 78 1.97 -7.36 19.52
C GLN A 78 1.99 -7.91 18.09
N GLU A 79 1.61 -9.18 17.89
CA GLU A 79 1.47 -9.76 16.56
C GLU A 79 0.34 -9.05 15.80
N VAL A 80 -0.82 -8.87 16.44
CA VAL A 80 -1.99 -8.18 15.86
C VAL A 80 -1.65 -6.73 15.47
N ILE A 81 -0.93 -6.00 16.33
CA ILE A 81 -0.49 -4.62 16.04
C ILE A 81 0.45 -4.60 14.84
N ILE A 82 1.41 -5.53 14.75
CA ILE A 82 2.32 -5.59 13.61
C ILE A 82 1.55 -5.95 12.32
N LEU A 83 0.61 -6.89 12.39
CA LEU A 83 -0.24 -7.23 11.25
C LEU A 83 -1.03 -6.02 10.76
N TYR A 84 -1.61 -5.26 11.68
CA TYR A 84 -2.33 -4.02 11.39
C TYR A 84 -1.43 -3.01 10.67
N TRP A 85 -0.25 -2.71 11.22
CA TRP A 85 0.69 -1.76 10.61
C TRP A 85 1.30 -2.24 9.30
N VAL A 86 1.48 -3.56 9.13
CA VAL A 86 1.92 -4.14 7.85
C VAL A 86 0.83 -4.00 6.80
N ALA A 87 -0.42 -4.33 7.14
CA ALA A 87 -1.55 -4.22 6.24
C ALA A 87 -1.79 -2.76 5.83
N GLY A 88 -1.92 -1.85 6.82
CA GLY A 88 -2.07 -0.42 6.57
C GLY A 88 -0.86 0.18 5.85
N GLY A 89 0.35 -0.21 6.22
CA GLY A 89 1.58 0.23 5.56
C GLY A 89 1.62 -0.13 4.08
N LEU A 90 1.37 -1.40 3.73
CA LEU A 90 1.38 -1.87 2.35
C LEU A 90 0.31 -1.19 1.49
N VAL A 91 -0.85 -0.90 2.06
CA VAL A 91 -1.94 -0.19 1.37
C VAL A 91 -1.63 1.31 1.22
N MET A 92 -1.06 1.94 2.24
CA MET A 92 -0.79 3.39 2.29
C MET A 92 0.50 3.83 1.58
N MET A 93 1.38 2.91 1.19
CA MET A 93 2.62 3.22 0.46
C MET A 93 2.37 3.91 -0.89
N GLY A 94 1.16 3.83 -1.46
CA GLY A 94 0.76 4.61 -2.64
C GLY A 94 0.69 6.11 -2.37
N GLY A 95 0.02 6.51 -1.29
CA GLY A 95 -0.12 7.93 -0.92
C GLY A 95 1.17 8.56 -0.40
N LYS A 96 2.04 7.79 0.28
CA LYS A 96 3.28 8.30 0.89
C LYS A 96 4.41 8.61 -0.10
N LEU A 97 4.35 8.07 -1.32
CA LEU A 97 5.27 8.45 -2.40
C LEU A 97 4.71 9.62 -3.26
N GLY A 98 3.64 10.26 -2.78
CA GLY A 98 3.11 11.53 -3.28
C GLY A 98 2.57 11.49 -4.71
N THR A 99 2.21 10.31 -5.22
CA THR A 99 1.54 10.19 -6.50
C THR A 99 0.13 10.80 -6.53
N GLY A 100 -0.39 11.30 -5.39
CA GLY A 100 -1.69 11.97 -5.27
C GLY A 100 -2.91 11.07 -5.55
N ALA A 101 -2.67 9.93 -6.20
CA ALA A 101 -3.63 8.88 -6.39
C ALA A 101 -3.67 8.03 -5.12
N GLU A 102 -4.82 8.02 -4.46
CA GLU A 102 -5.20 7.05 -3.42
C GLU A 102 -5.34 5.61 -4.00
N LEU A 103 -4.59 5.31 -5.06
CA LEU A 103 -4.72 4.06 -5.78
C LEU A 103 -3.85 3.00 -5.11
N PHE A 104 -4.44 1.82 -4.95
CA PHE A 104 -3.74 0.62 -4.55
C PHE A 104 -2.58 0.32 -5.50
N GLY A 105 -1.51 -0.29 -4.97
CA GLY A 105 -0.35 -0.71 -5.78
C GLY A 105 0.90 0.14 -5.60
N GLY A 106 0.91 1.05 -4.62
CA GLY A 106 2.10 1.81 -4.28
C GLY A 106 2.44 2.87 -5.34
N PRO A 107 3.72 3.23 -5.50
CA PRO A 107 4.15 4.27 -6.45
C PRO A 107 3.78 3.96 -7.90
N PHE A 108 3.70 2.68 -8.24
CA PHE A 108 3.33 2.21 -9.58
C PHE A 108 1.81 2.13 -9.79
N GLY A 109 0.99 2.34 -8.75
CA GLY A 109 -0.46 2.32 -8.85
C GLY A 109 -0.98 3.27 -9.93
N GLY A 110 -0.49 4.51 -9.97
CA GLY A 110 -0.85 5.48 -11.00
C GLY A 110 -0.58 4.97 -12.43
N LEU A 111 0.60 4.37 -12.65
CA LEU A 111 0.95 3.80 -13.96
C LEU A 111 0.05 2.61 -14.34
N ILE A 112 -0.38 1.81 -13.37
CA ILE A 112 -1.35 0.72 -13.58
C ILE A 112 -2.72 1.29 -13.95
N TRP A 113 -3.16 2.38 -13.31
CA TRP A 113 -4.39 3.08 -13.65
C TRP A 113 -4.34 3.66 -15.05
N ASP A 114 -3.27 4.37 -15.42
CA ASP A 114 -3.14 4.98 -16.74
C ASP A 114 -3.14 3.90 -17.85
N GLN A 115 -2.44 2.78 -17.60
CA GLN A 115 -2.48 1.59 -18.45
C GLN A 115 -3.91 1.04 -18.60
N TYR A 116 -4.67 0.96 -17.51
CA TYR A 116 -6.04 0.47 -17.52
C TYR A 116 -6.96 1.44 -18.28
N LEU A 117 -6.86 2.74 -18.00
CA LEU A 117 -7.66 3.78 -18.61
C LEU A 117 -7.48 3.79 -20.13
N ILE A 118 -6.25 3.83 -20.64
CA ILE A 118 -5.98 3.90 -22.09
C ILE A 118 -6.49 2.67 -22.86
N GLN A 119 -6.56 1.51 -22.20
CA GLN A 119 -7.07 0.26 -22.77
C GLN A 119 -8.58 0.07 -22.58
N SER A 120 -9.21 0.89 -21.74
CA SER A 120 -10.64 0.80 -21.47
C SER A 120 -11.47 1.25 -22.68
N PRO A 121 -12.64 0.64 -22.94
CA PRO A 121 -13.57 1.11 -23.97
C PRO A 121 -13.99 2.58 -23.76
N GLN A 122 -14.01 3.05 -22.51
CA GLN A 122 -14.39 4.41 -22.13
C GLN A 122 -13.39 5.47 -22.61
N ALA A 123 -12.14 5.08 -22.87
CA ALA A 123 -11.10 5.95 -23.41
C ALA A 123 -10.93 5.83 -24.93
N ASP A 124 -11.80 5.08 -25.62
CA ASP A 124 -11.79 5.01 -27.09
C ASP A 124 -11.99 6.43 -27.66
N GLY A 125 -11.10 6.84 -28.57
CA GLY A 125 -11.05 8.20 -29.11
C GLY A 125 -10.32 9.24 -28.23
N LEU A 126 -10.18 9.00 -26.92
CA LEU A 126 -9.37 9.85 -26.03
C LEU A 126 -7.90 9.40 -25.99
N HIS A 127 -7.66 8.09 -26.11
CA HIS A 127 -6.31 7.50 -25.98
C HIS A 127 -5.25 8.13 -26.90
N GLN A 128 -5.66 8.66 -28.06
CA GLN A 128 -4.77 9.31 -29.03
C GLN A 128 -4.21 10.66 -28.55
N HIS A 129 -4.87 11.29 -27.58
CA HIS A 129 -4.45 12.57 -27.01
C HIS A 129 -3.63 12.41 -25.74
N ILE A 130 -3.47 11.18 -25.24
CA ILE A 130 -2.69 10.90 -24.05
C ILE A 130 -1.20 10.85 -24.44
N PRO A 131 -0.35 11.67 -23.81
CA PRO A 131 1.08 11.69 -24.12
C PRO A 131 1.80 10.41 -23.72
N ASP A 132 2.86 10.09 -24.43
CA ASP A 132 3.70 8.90 -24.23
C ASP A 132 4.53 8.92 -22.94
N TRP A 133 4.71 10.09 -22.32
CA TRP A 133 5.34 10.23 -21.00
C TRP A 133 4.39 9.93 -19.85
N VAL A 134 3.07 9.86 -20.08
CA VAL A 134 2.08 9.41 -19.08
C VAL A 134 2.01 7.89 -19.10
N VAL A 135 1.78 7.32 -20.28
CA VAL A 135 1.60 5.88 -20.47
C VAL A 135 2.01 5.49 -21.89
N PRO A 136 2.56 4.28 -22.12
CA PRO A 136 2.82 3.81 -23.47
C PRO A 136 1.56 3.80 -24.35
N PRO A 137 1.67 4.03 -25.67
CA PRO A 137 0.52 4.04 -26.56
C PRO A 137 -0.25 2.71 -26.56
N ARG A 138 -1.57 2.80 -26.76
CA ARG A 138 -2.45 1.63 -26.90
C ARG A 138 -1.98 0.74 -28.06
N GLY A 139 -1.92 -0.58 -27.83
CA GLY A 139 -1.41 -1.55 -28.82
C GLY A 139 0.12 -1.62 -28.92
N SER A 140 0.86 -0.93 -28.05
CA SER A 140 2.30 -1.15 -27.93
C SER A 140 2.62 -2.48 -27.22
N GLN A 141 3.74 -3.10 -27.59
CA GLN A 141 4.23 -4.35 -26.96
C GLN A 141 4.40 -4.22 -25.44
N ALA A 142 4.61 -3.00 -24.95
CA ALA A 142 4.71 -2.70 -23.52
C ALA A 142 3.42 -3.06 -22.74
N LEU A 143 2.25 -2.76 -23.33
CA LEU A 143 0.95 -3.01 -22.70
C LEU A 143 0.50 -4.46 -22.90
N GLU A 144 0.84 -5.06 -24.05
CA GLU A 144 0.56 -6.48 -24.33
C GLU A 144 1.29 -7.41 -23.34
N GLY A 145 2.57 -7.11 -23.06
CA GLY A 145 3.39 -7.89 -22.15
C GLY A 145 3.03 -7.73 -20.66
N ARG A 146 2.08 -6.84 -20.31
CA ARG A 146 1.66 -6.53 -18.93
C ARG A 146 2.83 -6.38 -17.96
N SER A 147 3.90 -5.73 -18.41
CA SER A 147 5.17 -5.61 -17.70
C SER A 147 5.74 -4.21 -17.83
N PHE A 148 6.31 -3.71 -16.72
CA PHE A 148 7.01 -2.42 -16.68
C PHE A 148 8.46 -2.47 -17.19
N LEU A 149 8.94 -3.65 -17.62
CA LEU A 149 10.32 -3.83 -18.06
C LEU A 149 10.57 -3.38 -19.51
N HIS A 150 9.52 -3.06 -20.26
CA HIS A 150 9.66 -2.61 -21.64
C HIS A 150 10.21 -1.17 -21.71
N PRO A 151 11.12 -0.85 -22.66
CA PRO A 151 11.74 0.48 -22.76
C PRO A 151 10.75 1.66 -22.89
N ALA A 152 9.55 1.41 -23.41
CA ALA A 152 8.49 2.43 -23.49
C ALA A 152 8.06 2.98 -22.11
N TRP A 153 8.25 2.20 -21.03
CA TRP A 153 7.96 2.64 -19.67
C TRP A 153 9.05 3.55 -19.08
N LEU A 154 10.19 3.72 -19.74
CA LEU A 154 11.28 4.54 -19.23
C LEU A 154 10.86 5.99 -18.98
N LYS A 155 10.07 6.59 -19.89
CA LYS A 155 9.63 7.98 -19.75
C LYS A 155 8.64 8.15 -18.57
N PRO A 156 7.55 7.35 -18.46
CA PRO A 156 6.67 7.41 -17.30
C PRO A 156 7.37 7.14 -15.97
N ILE A 157 8.26 6.14 -15.93
CA ILE A 157 8.99 5.78 -14.69
C ILE A 157 9.96 6.90 -14.30
N ALA A 158 10.69 7.49 -15.26
CA ALA A 158 11.58 8.60 -14.96
C ALA A 158 10.83 9.81 -14.40
N LEU A 159 9.65 10.12 -14.95
CA LEU A 159 8.79 11.19 -14.43
C LEU A 159 8.30 10.86 -13.01
N LEU A 160 7.80 9.65 -12.79
CA LEU A 160 7.37 9.16 -11.48
C LEU A 160 8.48 9.34 -10.43
N LEU A 161 9.70 8.86 -10.73
CA LEU A 161 10.85 8.98 -9.84
C LEU A 161 11.24 10.43 -9.59
N THR A 162 11.18 11.28 -10.62
CA THR A 162 11.47 12.71 -10.50
C THR A 162 10.50 13.39 -9.54
N VAL A 163 9.19 13.11 -9.68
CA VAL A 163 8.15 13.63 -8.80
C VAL A 163 8.36 13.15 -7.36
N ILE A 164 8.62 11.86 -7.16
CA ILE A 164 8.90 11.28 -5.83
C ILE A 164 10.10 11.97 -5.17
N VAL A 165 11.20 12.15 -5.90
CA VAL A 165 12.41 12.80 -5.38
C VAL A 165 12.10 14.26 -5.03
N MET A 166 11.41 14.98 -5.91
CA MET A 166 11.03 16.37 -5.69
C MET A 166 10.15 16.52 -4.45
N GLN A 167 9.16 15.65 -4.26
CA GLN A 167 8.31 15.64 -3.08
C GLN A 167 9.06 15.29 -1.82
N LYS A 168 10.01 14.34 -1.90
CA LYS A 168 10.83 14.00 -0.76
C LYS A 168 11.72 15.17 -0.34
N VAL A 169 12.34 15.87 -1.30
CA VAL A 169 13.10 17.09 -1.05
C VAL A 169 12.22 18.18 -0.44
N ASN A 170 11.02 18.39 -0.98
CA ASN A 170 10.06 19.36 -0.45
C ASN A 170 9.66 19.02 1.00
N SER A 171 9.51 17.74 1.35
CA SER A 171 9.18 17.31 2.71
C SER A 171 10.28 17.52 3.76
N LEU A 172 11.51 17.87 3.33
CA LEU A 172 12.64 18.17 4.20
C LEU A 172 12.74 19.67 4.55
N SER A 173 12.03 20.53 3.82
CA SER A 173 11.90 21.96 4.11
C SER A 173 10.74 22.22 5.06
#